data_AF-E9HU35-F1
#
_entry.id   AF-E9HU35-F1
#
_cell.length_a   1.000
_cell.length_b   1.000
_cell.length_c   1.000
_cell.angle_alpha   90.00
_cell.angle_beta   90.00
_cell.angle_gamma   90.00
#
_symmetry.space_group_name_H-M   'P 1'
#
loop_
_entity.id
_entity.type
_entity.pdbx_description
1 polymer ?
#
loop_
_entity_poly.entity_id
_entity_poly.type
_entity_poly.pdbx_seq_one_letter_code
_entity_poly.pdbx_strand_id
1 'polypeptide(L)'
;DSLNRGFDGLNQSDPRWNDVNVISSLMKSFFRKLPDPLVTSELYGALIESSKTEPEQVRFNSIKRLVDELPEPHYSTLRYLVGHLSRVAGKSHVNKMEARNLAIVFGPTLIRPGDDSTVTMVTDMSHQCRIVETLI
;
A
#
# COMPACT_ATOMS: atom_id res chain seq x y z
N ASP A 1 -5.88 -23.73 6.90
CA ASP A 1 -4.71 -23.69 6.02
C ASP A 1 -5.12 -23.71 4.54
N SER A 2 -5.89 -22.69 4.12
CA SER A 2 -6.49 -22.59 2.76
C SER A 2 -5.69 -21.69 1.81
N LEU A 3 -4.75 -20.91 2.34
CA LEU A 3 -3.97 -19.92 1.56
C LEU A 3 -2.83 -20.57 0.75
N ASN A 4 -2.36 -21.77 1.14
CA ASN A 4 -1.23 -22.46 0.50
C ASN A 4 -1.62 -23.55 -0.52
N ARG A 5 -2.90 -23.64 -0.93
CA ARG A 5 -3.35 -24.65 -1.91
C ARG A 5 -2.97 -24.34 -3.36
N GLY A 6 -2.27 -23.25 -3.61
CA GLY A 6 -1.91 -22.84 -4.97
C GLY A 6 -3.15 -22.65 -5.86
N PHE A 7 -3.10 -23.19 -7.08
CA PHE A 7 -4.19 -23.08 -8.05
C PHE A 7 -5.25 -24.19 -7.93
N ASP A 8 -5.15 -25.06 -6.92
CA ASP A 8 -6.05 -26.21 -6.80
C ASP A 8 -7.50 -25.76 -6.58
N GLY A 9 -8.37 -26.08 -7.54
CA GLY A 9 -9.78 -25.68 -7.54
C GLY A 9 -10.08 -24.35 -8.26
N LEU A 10 -9.08 -23.69 -8.85
CA LEU A 10 -9.30 -22.52 -9.70
C LEU A 10 -9.40 -22.92 -11.17
N ASN A 11 -10.48 -22.48 -11.83
CA ASN A 11 -10.57 -22.57 -13.28
C ASN A 11 -9.63 -21.52 -13.92
N GLN A 12 -8.46 -21.96 -14.37
CA GLN A 12 -7.44 -21.08 -14.97
C GLN A 12 -7.88 -20.49 -16.31
N SER A 13 -8.88 -21.08 -16.97
CA SER A 13 -9.44 -20.59 -18.24
C SER A 13 -10.58 -19.60 -18.05
N ASP A 14 -10.90 -19.22 -16.81
CA ASP A 14 -11.95 -18.25 -16.54
C ASP A 14 -11.58 -16.87 -17.13
N PRO A 15 -12.40 -16.28 -18.03
CA PRO A 15 -12.11 -15.00 -18.66
C PRO A 15 -11.89 -13.85 -17.66
N ARG A 16 -12.44 -13.96 -16.44
CA ARG A 16 -12.26 -12.94 -15.38
C ARG A 16 -10.80 -12.71 -15.01
N TRP A 17 -9.93 -13.72 -15.17
CA TRP A 17 -8.50 -13.55 -14.91
C TRP A 17 -7.79 -12.67 -15.94
N ASN A 18 -8.42 -12.37 -17.08
CA ASN A 18 -7.89 -11.41 -18.07
C ASN A 18 -8.29 -9.96 -17.75
N ASP A 19 -9.21 -9.74 -16.80
CA ASP A 19 -9.61 -8.39 -16.40
C ASP A 19 -8.62 -7.82 -15.37
N VAL A 20 -7.89 -6.79 -15.79
CA VAL A 20 -6.93 -6.07 -14.93
C VAL A 20 -7.57 -5.48 -13.67
N ASN A 21 -8.87 -5.16 -13.72
CA ASN A 21 -9.59 -4.66 -12.56
C ASN A 21 -9.83 -5.75 -11.52
N VAL A 22 -10.01 -7.00 -11.96
CA VAL A 22 -10.12 -8.17 -11.07
C VAL A 22 -8.77 -8.42 -10.39
N ILE A 23 -7.68 -8.46 -11.16
CA ILE A 23 -6.32 -8.69 -10.63
C ILE A 23 -5.94 -7.59 -9.63
N SER A 24 -6.14 -6.32 -10.01
CA SER A 24 -5.81 -5.20 -9.12
C SER A 24 -6.68 -5.20 -7.86
N SER A 25 -7.97 -5.56 -7.96
CA SER A 25 -8.87 -5.68 -6.81
C SER A 25 -8.48 -6.81 -5.88
N LEU A 26 -8.03 -7.95 -6.41
CA LEU A 26 -7.49 -9.04 -5.61
C LEU A 26 -6.22 -8.61 -4.86
N MET A 27 -5.29 -7.93 -5.54
CA MET A 27 -4.07 -7.40 -4.91
C MET A 27 -4.39 -6.45 -3.75
N LYS A 28 -5.32 -5.50 -3.96
CA LYS A 28 -5.81 -4.60 -2.90
C LYS A 28 -6.48 -5.35 -1.76
N SER A 29 -7.24 -6.40 -2.06
CA SER A 29 -7.92 -7.24 -1.05
C SER A 29 -6.92 -8.05 -0.22
N PHE A 30 -5.88 -8.58 -0.85
CA PHE A 30 -4.81 -9.34 -0.19
C PHE A 30 -4.14 -8.50 0.90
N PHE A 31 -3.62 -7.31 0.57
CA PHE A 31 -2.95 -6.45 1.55
C PHE A 31 -3.88 -5.99 2.68
N ARG A 32 -5.16 -5.71 2.37
CA ARG A 32 -6.16 -5.34 3.39
C ARG A 32 -6.48 -6.49 4.35
N LYS A 33 -6.32 -7.74 3.93
CA LYS A 33 -6.62 -8.93 4.74
C LYS A 33 -5.42 -9.47 5.52
N LEU A 34 -4.25 -8.85 5.38
CA LEU A 34 -3.10 -9.21 6.22
C LEU A 34 -3.45 -8.96 7.71
N PRO A 35 -3.10 -9.89 8.62
CA PRO A 35 -3.34 -9.73 10.06
C PRO A 35 -2.66 -8.48 10.62
N ASP A 36 -1.44 -8.19 10.16
CA ASP A 36 -0.74 -6.94 10.42
C ASP A 36 -0.55 -6.23 9.06
N PRO A 37 -0.80 -4.91 8.94
CA PRO A 37 -0.65 -4.19 7.68
C PRO A 37 0.76 -4.33 7.09
N LEU A 38 0.87 -4.13 5.77
CA LEU A 38 2.17 -4.24 5.10
C LEU A 38 3.21 -3.28 5.71
N VAL A 39 2.79 -2.09 6.13
CA VAL A 39 3.64 -1.13 6.85
C VAL A 39 3.30 -1.13 8.34
N THR A 40 3.22 -2.33 8.93
CA THR A 40 3.13 -2.69 10.36
C THR A 40 2.44 -1.68 11.28
N SER A 41 1.43 -2.12 12.03
CA SER A 41 0.70 -1.24 12.96
C SER A 41 1.60 -0.51 13.98
N GLU A 42 2.74 -1.10 14.36
CA GLU A 42 3.75 -0.50 15.26
C GLU A 42 4.33 0.83 14.75
N LEU A 43 4.58 0.94 13.43
CA LEU A 43 5.18 2.14 12.82
C LEU A 43 4.13 3.19 12.42
N TYR A 44 2.83 2.87 12.52
CA TYR A 44 1.73 3.72 12.08
C TYR A 44 1.85 5.14 12.64
N GLY A 45 1.94 5.29 13.97
CA GLY A 45 1.99 6.60 14.62
C GLY A 45 3.18 7.44 14.15
N ALA A 46 4.37 6.83 14.08
CA ALA A 46 5.59 7.50 13.64
C ALA A 46 5.51 7.95 12.17
N LEU A 47 4.85 7.16 11.31
CA LEU A 47 4.62 7.51 9.92
C LEU A 47 3.63 8.66 9.77
N ILE A 48 2.52 8.65 10.53
CA ILE A 48 1.57 9.76 10.54
C ILE A 48 2.25 11.06 10.96
N GLU A 49 3.06 11.06 12.02
CA GLU A 49 3.82 12.23 12.44
C GLU A 49 4.86 12.66 11.39
N SER A 50 5.57 11.72 10.78
CA SER A 50 6.53 12.03 9.70
C SER A 50 5.84 12.69 8.50
N SER A 51 4.61 12.29 8.18
CA SER A 51 3.84 12.87 7.06
C SER A 51 3.45 14.34 7.26
N LYS A 52 3.41 14.81 8.51
CA LYS A 52 3.13 16.20 8.90
C LYS A 52 4.36 17.11 8.78
N THR A 53 5.54 16.52 8.61
CA THR A 53 6.81 17.25 8.60
C THR A 53 6.99 18.05 7.31
N GLU A 54 7.53 19.25 7.44
CA GLU A 54 8.08 20.08 6.37
C GLU A 54 9.52 20.47 6.73
N PRO A 55 10.42 20.65 5.73
CA PRO A 55 10.19 20.56 4.29
C PRO A 55 10.10 19.12 3.76
N GLU A 56 9.64 18.98 2.51
CA GLU A 56 9.46 17.69 1.82
C GLU A 56 10.66 16.75 1.90
N GLN A 57 11.88 17.28 1.73
CA GLN A 57 13.09 16.46 1.83
C GLN A 57 13.27 15.81 3.21
N VAL A 58 12.89 16.52 4.28
CA VAL A 58 12.96 16.00 5.65
C VAL A 58 11.89 14.94 5.87
N ARG A 59 10.65 15.20 5.40
CA ARG A 59 9.57 14.20 5.42
C ARG A 59 9.97 12.90 4.70
N PHE A 60 10.53 13.02 3.49
CA PHE A 60 10.99 11.86 2.72
C PHE A 60 12.04 11.06 3.50
N ASN A 61 13.05 11.73 4.06
CA ASN A 61 14.10 11.05 4.83
C ASN A 61 13.55 10.37 6.10
N SER A 62 12.61 11.00 6.81
CA SER A 62 11.96 10.41 7.99
C SER A 62 11.13 9.18 7.63
N ILE A 63 10.30 9.26 6.58
CA ILE A 63 9.50 8.14 6.10
C ILE A 63 10.41 7.00 5.63
N LYS A 64 11.46 7.31 4.88
CA LYS A 64 12.41 6.31 4.39
C LYS A 64 13.08 5.56 5.55
N ARG A 65 13.52 6.27 6.58
CA ARG A 65 14.13 5.65 7.77
C ARG A 65 13.17 4.66 8.44
N LEU A 66 11.90 5.05 8.61
CA LEU A 66 10.89 4.16 9.19
C LEU A 66 10.61 2.94 8.31
N VAL A 67 10.60 3.12 6.98
CA VAL A 67 10.48 1.98 6.05
C VAL A 67 11.67 1.03 6.18
N ASP A 68 12.88 1.53 6.37
CA ASP A 68 14.07 0.70 6.58
C ASP A 68 14.07 -0.04 7.94
N GLU A 69 13.17 0.32 8.88
CA GLU A 69 12.95 -0.38 10.16
C GLU A 69 11.94 -1.55 10.05
N LEU A 70 11.26 -1.71 8.90
CA LEU A 70 10.32 -2.80 8.69
C LEU A 70 11.00 -4.18 8.75
N PRO A 71 10.30 -5.22 9.24
CA PRO A 71 10.76 -6.59 9.10
C PRO A 71 11.02 -6.94 7.62
N GLU A 72 12.07 -7.71 7.35
CA GLU A 72 12.53 -8.04 5.98
C GLU A 72 11.39 -8.48 5.02
N PRO A 73 10.44 -9.36 5.40
CA PRO A 73 9.34 -9.74 4.51
C PRO A 73 8.43 -8.57 4.14
N HIS A 74 8.17 -7.65 5.08
CA HIS A 74 7.36 -6.47 4.87
C HIS A 74 8.09 -5.45 3.98
N TYR A 75 9.37 -5.19 4.28
CA TYR A 75 10.21 -4.29 3.48
C TYR A 75 10.32 -4.75 2.03
N SER A 76 10.72 -6.00 1.81
CA SER A 76 10.92 -6.56 0.47
C SER A 76 9.62 -6.55 -0.35
N THR A 77 8.48 -6.86 0.29
CA THR A 77 7.16 -6.82 -0.35
C THR A 77 6.74 -5.38 -0.68
N LEU A 78 6.90 -4.44 0.25
CA LEU A 78 6.59 -3.02 0.05
C LEU A 78 7.43 -2.43 -1.09
N ARG A 79 8.75 -2.69 -1.08
CA ARG A 79 9.67 -2.22 -2.13
C ARG A 79 9.24 -2.69 -3.51
N TYR A 80 8.84 -3.96 -3.65
CA TYR A 80 8.37 -4.49 -4.92
C TYR A 80 7.04 -3.85 -5.35
N LEU A 81 6.09 -3.71 -4.43
CA LEU A 81 4.80 -3.08 -4.67
C LEU A 81 4.97 -1.62 -5.11
N VAL A 82 5.73 -0.83 -4.36
CA VAL A 82 6.03 0.57 -4.68
C VAL A 82 6.69 0.70 -6.05
N GLY A 83 7.67 -0.16 -6.35
CA GLY A 83 8.29 -0.19 -7.68
C GLY A 83 7.30 -0.52 -8.80
N HIS A 84 6.29 -1.37 -8.55
CA HIS A 84 5.21 -1.62 -9.50
C HIS A 84 4.30 -0.40 -9.66
N LEU A 85 3.88 0.23 -8.57
CA LEU A 85 3.04 1.43 -8.60
C LEU A 85 3.73 2.60 -9.32
N SER A 86 5.04 2.77 -9.12
CA SER A 86 5.84 3.79 -9.83
C SER A 86 5.84 3.55 -11.36
N ARG A 87 5.93 2.28 -11.80
CA ARG A 87 5.77 1.92 -13.24
C ARG A 87 4.36 2.23 -13.77
N VAL A 88 3.32 2.00 -12.98
CA VAL A 88 1.93 2.35 -13.34
C VAL A 88 1.78 3.87 -13.45
N ALA A 89 2.34 4.63 -12.50
CA ALA A 89 2.35 6.08 -12.50
C ALA A 89 3.09 6.67 -13.70
N GLY A 90 4.21 6.06 -14.12
CA GLY A 90 4.93 6.44 -15.34
C GLY A 90 4.12 6.28 -16.66
N LYS A 91 2.97 5.62 -16.61
CA LYS A 91 2.01 5.48 -17.73
C LYS A 91 0.72 6.31 -17.52
N SER A 92 0.73 7.28 -16.61
CA SER A 92 -0.42 8.15 -16.28
C SER A 92 -1.05 8.83 -17.50
N HIS A 93 -0.28 9.17 -18.53
CA HIS A 93 -0.82 9.74 -19.77
C HIS A 93 -1.85 8.83 -20.46
N VAL A 94 -1.73 7.50 -20.32
CA VAL A 94 -2.68 6.50 -20.84
C VAL A 94 -3.70 6.10 -19.77
N ASN A 95 -3.24 5.61 -18.63
CA ASN A 95 -4.09 4.98 -17.62
C ASN A 95 -4.74 5.98 -16.63
N LYS A 96 -4.35 7.26 -16.68
CA LYS A 96 -4.82 8.35 -15.82
C LYS A 96 -4.56 8.15 -14.32
N MET A 97 -3.66 7.23 -13.97
CA MET A 97 -3.25 6.96 -12.61
C MET A 97 -1.90 7.62 -12.32
N GLU A 98 -1.92 8.85 -11.82
CA GLU A 98 -0.74 9.50 -11.25
C GLU A 98 -0.43 8.92 -9.85
N ALA A 99 0.77 9.21 -9.31
CA ALA A 99 1.17 8.75 -7.98
C ALA A 99 0.12 9.08 -6.91
N ARG A 100 -0.43 10.31 -6.96
CA ARG A 100 -1.53 10.76 -6.11
C ARG A 100 -2.78 9.87 -6.19
N ASN A 101 -3.21 9.50 -7.40
CA ASN A 101 -4.40 8.67 -7.60
C ASN A 101 -4.19 7.25 -7.06
N LEU A 102 -2.99 6.71 -7.23
CA LEU A 102 -2.62 5.42 -6.65
C LEU A 102 -2.56 5.50 -5.12
N ALA A 103 -2.01 6.58 -4.58
CA ALA A 103 -1.91 6.80 -3.15
C ALA A 103 -3.28 6.90 -2.44
N ILE A 104 -4.30 7.47 -3.09
CA ILE A 104 -5.68 7.47 -2.56
C ILE A 104 -6.21 6.04 -2.36
N VAL A 105 -5.85 5.13 -3.26
CA VAL A 105 -6.31 3.74 -3.22
C VAL A 105 -5.48 2.90 -2.23
N PHE A 106 -4.15 3.12 -2.22
CA PHE A 106 -3.22 2.31 -1.44
C PHE A 106 -2.95 2.84 -0.04
N GLY A 107 -3.13 4.13 0.23
CA GLY A 107 -2.99 4.75 1.56
C GLY A 107 -3.70 3.96 2.67
N PRO A 108 -5.04 3.88 2.66
CA PRO A 108 -5.79 3.13 3.68
C PRO A 108 -5.67 1.61 3.54
N THR A 109 -5.01 1.12 2.49
CA THR A 109 -4.77 -0.33 2.30
C THR A 109 -3.46 -0.76 2.96
N LEU A 110 -2.43 0.07 2.88
CA LEU A 110 -1.07 -0.25 3.33
C LEU A 110 -0.75 0.33 4.71
N ILE A 111 -1.28 1.51 5.02
CA ILE A 111 -1.05 2.24 6.27
C ILE A 111 -2.35 2.20 7.07
N ARG A 112 -2.38 1.37 8.11
CA ARG A 112 -3.57 1.20 8.97
C ARG A 112 -3.14 1.14 10.43
N PRO A 113 -3.95 1.68 11.35
CA PRO A 113 -3.67 1.53 12.77
C PRO A 113 -3.89 0.06 13.20
N GLY A 114 -3.33 -0.32 14.35
CA GLY A 114 -3.48 -1.67 14.90
C GLY A 114 -4.86 -1.95 15.49
N ASP A 115 -5.65 -0.90 15.74
CA ASP A 115 -7.05 -0.99 16.12
C ASP A 115 -7.97 -0.83 14.90
N ASP A 116 -9.08 -1.57 14.85
CA ASP A 116 -10.08 -1.43 13.77
C ASP A 116 -10.94 -0.15 13.91
N SER A 117 -10.37 0.93 14.49
CA SER A 117 -11.04 2.21 14.66
C SER A 117 -11.24 2.90 13.31
N THR A 118 -12.48 2.82 12.82
CA THR A 118 -12.90 3.48 11.57
C THR A 118 -12.76 5.00 11.64
N VAL A 119 -12.86 5.59 12.83
CA VAL A 119 -12.68 7.03 13.04
C VAL A 119 -11.23 7.43 12.79
N THR A 120 -10.27 6.73 13.40
CA THR A 120 -8.84 7.00 13.23
C THR A 120 -8.42 6.91 11.76
N MET A 121 -8.89 5.86 11.06
CA MET A 121 -8.60 5.69 9.65
C MET A 121 -9.11 6.83 8.76
N VAL A 122 -10.29 7.38 9.06
CA VAL A 122 -10.86 8.50 8.29
C VAL A 122 -10.14 9.81 8.60
N THR A 123 -9.79 10.05 9.86
CA THR A 123 -9.06 11.26 10.27
C THR A 123 -7.67 11.33 9.63
N ASP A 124 -6.98 10.20 9.57
CA ASP A 124 -5.60 10.14 9.05
C ASP A 124 -5.52 9.87 7.54
N MET A 125 -6.65 9.77 6.84
CA MET A 125 -6.69 9.32 5.44
C MET A 125 -5.78 10.16 4.52
N SER A 126 -5.74 11.49 4.71
CA SER A 126 -4.87 12.38 3.95
C SER A 126 -3.39 12.11 4.19
N HIS A 127 -3.02 11.80 5.44
CA HIS A 127 -1.66 11.45 5.85
C HIS A 127 -1.24 10.09 5.30
N GLN A 128 -2.13 9.08 5.37
CA GLN A 128 -1.92 7.76 4.78
C GLN A 128 -1.66 7.85 3.27
N CYS A 129 -2.44 8.68 2.56
CA CYS A 129 -2.23 8.95 1.14
C CYS A 129 -0.87 9.62 0.92
N ARG A 130 -0.54 10.67 1.68
CA ARG A 130 0.71 11.40 1.54
C ARG A 130 1.95 10.51 1.73
N ILE A 131 1.90 9.59 2.68
CA ILE A 131 2.99 8.62 2.92
C ILE A 131 3.18 7.75 1.68
N VAL A 132 2.11 7.14 1.17
CA VAL A 132 2.19 6.28 -0.01
C VAL A 132 2.61 7.06 -1.25
N GLU A 133 2.12 8.28 -1.44
CA GLU A 133 2.54 9.16 -2.53
C GLU A 133 4.03 9.50 -2.45
N THR A 134 4.57 9.72 -1.25
CA THR A 134 6.01 9.99 -1.04
C THR A 134 6.89 8.78 -1.38
N LEU A 135 6.35 7.56 -1.30
CA LEU A 135 7.07 6.33 -1.60
C LEU A 135 7.11 6.00 -3.11
N ILE A 136 6.06 6.35 -3.85
CA ILE A 136 5.88 6.05 -5.29
C ILE A 136 6.77 6.91 -6.18
#